data_AF-A0A7K4XF25-F1
#
_entry.id   AF-A0A7K4XF25-F1
#
_cell.length_a   1.000
_cell.length_b   1.000
_cell.length_c   1.000
_cell.angle_alpha   90.00
_cell.angle_beta   90.00
_cell.angle_gamma   90.00
#
_symmetry.space_group_name_H-M   'P 1'
#
loop_
_entity.id
_entity.type
_entity.pdbx_description
1 polymer ?
#
loop_
_entity_poly.entity_id
_entity_poly.type
_entity_poly.pdbx_seq_one_letter_code
_entity_poly.pdbx_strand_id
1 'polypeptide(L)'
;FPCGAWRPRRREWLLAAQLVQPEEKERIGQFVFARDAKAALVGRLLMRKLISEELCIPWNEVHLQRTPKGKPFLANNLHGINSSYNFNVSHQGDYAVLAAEPEIQVGIDIMKTDLPGSSSIPNFFHIMKRQLTETEWDVIKSMSNEWRQLDMFYRHWALKESFLKAIGVGIGFNLQRIEFNVSPLQLEIGKVYNETKMLLDGEKEEEWTFEETRLDDHHHVAVALGKQEGFAQKDFDAHSMKANQLQFTLLTFEDLVASGIPVTPEDYAYWDNFCSKQEGPVKQSSHPR
;
A
#
# COMPACT_ATOMS: atom_id res chain seq x y z
N PHE A 1 1.43 4.71 -8.39
CA PHE A 1 1.60 6.13 -8.76
C PHE A 1 2.83 6.72 -8.05
N PRO A 2 3.77 7.37 -8.76
CA PRO A 2 5.00 7.94 -8.19
C PRO A 2 4.78 9.30 -7.50
N CYS A 3 4.12 9.33 -6.34
CA CYS A 3 3.79 10.56 -5.61
C CYS A 3 5.02 11.35 -5.10
N GLY A 4 6.16 10.67 -4.92
CA GLY A 4 7.44 11.30 -4.59
C GLY A 4 7.99 12.16 -5.73
N ALA A 5 7.74 11.78 -6.98
CA ALA A 5 8.12 12.54 -8.17
C ALA A 5 7.08 13.60 -8.58
N TRP A 6 5.82 13.44 -8.17
CA TRP A 6 4.77 14.39 -8.48
C TRP A 6 5.02 15.77 -7.87
N ARG A 7 5.05 16.79 -8.74
CA ARG A 7 5.22 18.22 -8.41
C ARG A 7 4.00 18.98 -8.95
N PRO A 8 2.85 18.91 -8.25
CA PRO A 8 1.61 19.45 -8.79
C PRO A 8 1.71 20.96 -9.01
N ARG A 9 1.17 21.43 -10.13
CA ARG A 9 0.83 22.84 -10.30
C ARG A 9 -0.43 23.17 -9.49
N ARG A 10 -0.67 24.46 -9.23
CA ARG A 10 -1.87 24.95 -8.53
C ARG A 10 -3.16 24.30 -9.03
N ARG A 11 -3.37 24.30 -10.35
CA ARG A 11 -4.57 23.72 -10.98
C ARG A 11 -4.71 22.22 -10.71
N GLU A 12 -3.61 21.47 -10.75
CA GLU A 12 -3.63 20.01 -10.53
C GLU A 12 -3.94 19.68 -9.08
N TRP A 13 -3.33 20.40 -8.14
CA TRP A 13 -3.58 20.23 -6.70
C TRP A 13 -5.03 20.55 -6.33
N LEU A 14 -5.54 21.69 -6.83
CA LEU A 14 -6.91 22.11 -6.58
C LEU A 14 -7.91 21.14 -7.21
N LEU A 15 -7.68 20.71 -8.46
CA LEU A 15 -8.52 19.69 -9.10
C LEU A 15 -8.51 18.39 -8.28
N ALA A 16 -7.34 17.87 -7.91
CA ALA A 16 -7.22 16.66 -7.10
C ALA A 16 -7.99 16.77 -5.78
N ALA A 17 -7.94 17.93 -5.11
CA ALA A 17 -8.69 18.19 -3.88
C ALA A 17 -10.21 18.23 -4.09
N GLN A 18 -10.68 18.70 -5.25
CA GLN A 18 -12.10 18.68 -5.60
C GLN A 18 -12.64 17.27 -5.86
N LEU A 19 -11.76 16.33 -6.21
CA LEU A 19 -12.10 14.97 -6.60
C LEU A 19 -12.18 13.99 -5.41
N VAL A 20 -12.00 14.44 -4.18
CA VAL A 20 -12.08 13.60 -2.97
C VAL A 20 -13.21 14.06 -2.04
N GLN A 21 -13.70 13.13 -1.22
CA GLN A 21 -14.74 13.40 -0.22
C GLN A 21 -14.33 14.54 0.74
N PRO A 22 -15.27 15.42 1.17
CA PRO A 22 -14.96 16.60 1.98
C PRO A 22 -14.15 16.29 3.25
N GLU A 23 -14.51 15.23 3.96
CA GLU A 23 -13.83 14.79 5.17
C GLU A 23 -12.41 14.26 4.91
N GLU A 24 -12.15 13.68 3.74
CA GLU A 24 -10.80 13.26 3.36
C GLU A 24 -9.97 14.47 2.90
N LYS A 25 -10.57 15.45 2.20
CA LYS A 25 -9.92 16.74 1.89
C LYS A 25 -9.46 17.45 3.17
N GLU A 26 -10.33 17.52 4.18
CA GLU A 26 -10.02 18.11 5.48
C GLU A 26 -8.85 17.38 6.15
N ARG A 27 -8.92 16.04 6.25
CA ARG A 27 -7.84 15.22 6.81
C ARG A 27 -6.51 15.42 6.10
N ILE A 28 -6.52 15.51 4.77
CA ILE A 28 -5.31 15.73 3.97
C ILE A 28 -4.71 17.12 4.25
N GLY A 29 -5.56 18.13 4.48
CA GLY A 29 -5.12 19.49 4.85
C GLY A 29 -4.34 19.54 6.17
N GLN A 30 -4.58 18.59 7.08
CA GLN A 30 -3.93 18.51 8.40
C GLN A 30 -2.53 17.89 8.37
N PHE A 31 -2.08 17.28 7.26
CA PHE A 31 -0.72 16.74 7.20
C PHE A 31 0.32 17.84 7.37
N VAL A 32 1.37 17.58 8.15
CA VAL A 32 2.45 18.54 8.38
C VAL A 32 3.32 18.69 7.13
N PHE A 33 3.63 17.57 6.47
CA PHE A 33 4.54 17.55 5.32
C PHE A 33 3.79 17.40 3.99
N ALA A 34 4.31 18.05 2.96
CA ALA A 34 3.74 18.01 1.62
C ALA A 34 3.77 16.59 1.01
N ARG A 35 4.81 15.80 1.29
CA ARG A 35 4.88 14.41 0.82
C ARG A 35 3.75 13.54 1.33
N ASP A 36 3.35 13.72 2.60
CA ASP A 36 2.30 12.92 3.23
C ASP A 36 0.93 13.35 2.69
N ALA A 37 0.73 14.66 2.50
CA ALA A 37 -0.46 15.19 1.84
C ALA A 37 -0.61 14.66 0.41
N LYS A 38 0.47 14.65 -0.39
CA LYS A 38 0.47 14.08 -1.75
C LYS A 38 0.13 12.59 -1.74
N ALA A 39 0.81 11.81 -0.91
CA ALA A 39 0.62 10.36 -0.83
C ALA A 39 -0.82 10.00 -0.42
N ALA A 40 -1.36 10.70 0.59
CA ALA A 40 -2.73 10.49 1.04
C ALA A 40 -3.77 10.89 -0.01
N LEU A 41 -3.56 12.02 -0.70
CA LEU A 41 -4.44 12.48 -1.78
C LEU A 41 -4.44 11.50 -2.95
N VAL A 42 -3.27 11.07 -3.41
CA VAL A 42 -3.13 10.06 -4.47
C VAL A 42 -3.81 8.75 -4.07
N GLY A 43 -3.63 8.30 -2.82
CA GLY A 43 -4.31 7.10 -2.32
C GLY A 43 -5.84 7.20 -2.44
N ARG A 44 -6.43 8.38 -2.17
CA ARG A 44 -7.87 8.61 -2.37
C ARG A 44 -8.29 8.54 -3.82
N LEU A 45 -7.52 9.18 -4.70
CA LEU A 45 -7.82 9.20 -6.13
C LEU A 45 -7.72 7.80 -6.72
N LEU A 46 -6.72 7.00 -6.32
CA LEU A 46 -6.58 5.59 -6.75
C LEU A 46 -7.84 4.78 -6.39
N MET A 47 -8.34 4.92 -5.16
CA MET A 47 -9.55 4.21 -4.73
C MET A 47 -10.78 4.65 -5.53
N ARG A 48 -10.99 5.96 -5.73
CA ARG A 48 -12.15 6.45 -6.49
C ARG A 48 -12.09 6.08 -7.96
N LYS A 49 -10.90 6.16 -8.58
CA LYS A 49 -10.67 5.70 -9.96
C LYS A 49 -11.05 4.24 -10.12
N LEU A 50 -10.48 3.37 -9.27
CA LEU A 50 -10.79 1.95 -9.25
C LEU A 50 -12.29 1.70 -9.17
N ILE A 51 -12.96 2.28 -8.18
CA ILE A 51 -14.40 2.06 -7.98
C ILE A 51 -15.22 2.58 -9.16
N SER A 52 -14.84 3.73 -9.71
CA SER A 52 -15.61 4.34 -10.79
C SER A 52 -15.48 3.56 -12.10
N GLU A 53 -14.28 3.07 -12.40
CA GLU A 53 -13.99 2.36 -13.65
C GLU A 53 -14.39 0.87 -13.56
N GLU A 54 -14.04 0.18 -12.47
CA GLU A 54 -14.30 -1.26 -12.35
C GLU A 54 -15.73 -1.59 -11.92
N LEU A 55 -16.35 -0.73 -11.11
CA LEU A 55 -17.73 -0.94 -10.61
C LEU A 55 -18.76 -0.05 -11.30
N CYS A 56 -18.35 0.73 -12.30
CA CYS A 56 -19.22 1.63 -13.07
C CYS A 56 -20.04 2.60 -12.21
N ILE A 57 -19.52 2.99 -11.03
CA ILE A 57 -20.16 4.00 -10.17
C ILE A 57 -19.69 5.39 -10.61
N PRO A 58 -20.58 6.35 -10.87
CA PRO A 58 -20.15 7.71 -11.18
C PRO A 58 -19.22 8.27 -10.10
N TRP A 59 -18.11 8.92 -10.49
CA TRP A 59 -17.08 9.37 -9.55
C TRP A 59 -17.65 10.19 -8.38
N ASN A 60 -18.63 11.04 -8.66
CA ASN A 60 -19.30 11.90 -7.68
C ASN A 60 -20.28 11.15 -6.76
N GLU A 61 -20.63 9.91 -7.09
CA GLU A 61 -21.50 9.03 -6.29
C GLU A 61 -20.72 8.00 -5.48
N VAL A 62 -19.41 7.86 -5.71
CA VAL A 62 -18.55 6.98 -4.90
C VAL A 62 -18.55 7.44 -3.45
N HIS A 63 -19.02 6.55 -2.56
CA HIS A 63 -19.13 6.78 -1.13
C HIS A 63 -18.23 5.81 -0.38
N LEU A 64 -17.11 6.32 0.12
CA LEU A 64 -16.14 5.57 0.90
C LEU A 64 -16.37 5.83 2.39
N GLN A 65 -16.32 4.77 3.19
CA GLN A 65 -16.29 4.84 4.65
C GLN A 65 -15.04 4.16 5.18
N ARG A 66 -14.87 4.17 6.51
CA ARG A 66 -13.77 3.50 7.19
C ARG A 66 -14.30 2.58 8.28
N THR A 67 -13.70 1.41 8.41
CA THR A 67 -13.94 0.54 9.56
C THR A 67 -13.50 1.21 10.85
N PRO A 68 -13.88 0.71 12.05
CA PRO A 68 -13.39 1.24 13.32
C PRO A 68 -11.87 1.25 13.46
N LYS A 69 -11.17 0.37 12.72
CA LYS A 69 -9.70 0.28 12.64
C LYS A 69 -9.10 1.13 11.52
N GLY A 70 -9.92 1.90 10.81
CA GLY A 70 -9.49 2.86 9.80
C GLY A 70 -9.36 2.33 8.37
N LYS A 71 -9.62 1.04 8.10
CA LYS A 71 -9.55 0.47 6.73
C LYS A 71 -10.66 1.09 5.87
N PRO A 72 -10.35 1.75 4.74
CA PRO A 72 -11.36 2.24 3.83
C PRO A 72 -12.17 1.09 3.20
N PHE A 73 -13.47 1.29 2.99
CA PHE A 73 -14.34 0.36 2.29
C PHE A 73 -15.43 1.10 1.50
N LEU A 74 -15.97 0.45 0.47
CA LEU A 74 -17.06 0.98 -0.34
C LEU A 74 -18.40 0.83 0.40
N ALA A 75 -19.10 1.95 0.62
CA ALA A 75 -20.38 1.99 1.34
C ALA A 75 -21.59 2.21 0.42
N ASN A 76 -21.40 2.21 -0.91
CA ASN A 76 -22.50 2.27 -1.87
C ASN A 76 -23.38 1.01 -1.74
N ASN A 77 -24.69 1.21 -1.67
CA ASN A 77 -25.67 0.13 -1.77
C ASN A 77 -25.83 -0.27 -3.24
N LEU A 78 -25.01 -1.22 -3.70
CA LEU A 78 -25.11 -1.73 -5.06
C LEU A 78 -26.13 -2.86 -5.12
N HIS A 79 -27.32 -2.58 -5.63
CA HIS A 79 -28.27 -3.63 -5.96
C HIS A 79 -27.69 -4.50 -7.10
N GLY A 80 -27.22 -5.70 -6.76
CA GLY A 80 -26.81 -6.72 -7.75
C GLY A 80 -25.31 -6.84 -8.06
N ILE A 81 -24.44 -6.03 -7.44
CA ILE A 81 -22.98 -6.24 -7.50
C ILE A 81 -22.58 -7.04 -6.25
N ASN A 82 -21.90 -8.16 -6.44
CA ASN A 82 -21.42 -9.02 -5.36
C ASN A 82 -20.66 -8.19 -4.33
N SER A 83 -21.05 -8.31 -3.05
CA SER A 83 -20.51 -7.54 -1.92
C SER A 83 -19.09 -7.95 -1.51
N SER A 84 -18.37 -8.69 -2.36
CA SER A 84 -17.04 -9.24 -2.11
C SER A 84 -15.93 -8.37 -2.68
N TYR A 85 -16.24 -7.37 -3.52
CA TYR A 85 -15.22 -6.50 -4.11
C TYR A 85 -14.47 -5.73 -3.02
N ASN A 86 -13.16 -5.90 -2.97
CA ASN A 86 -12.33 -5.35 -1.92
C ASN A 86 -11.03 -4.82 -2.49
N PHE A 87 -10.50 -3.81 -1.81
CA PHE A 87 -9.28 -3.12 -2.22
C PHE A 87 -8.45 -2.75 -1.01
N ASN A 88 -7.18 -2.52 -1.25
CA ASN A 88 -6.26 -2.03 -0.25
C ASN A 88 -5.29 -1.04 -0.88
N VAL A 89 -4.84 -0.06 -0.10
CA VAL A 89 -3.92 0.99 -0.54
C VAL A 89 -2.77 1.07 0.44
N SER A 90 -1.55 1.26 -0.08
CA SER A 90 -0.37 1.60 0.72
C SER A 90 0.41 2.74 0.09
N HIS A 91 1.15 3.47 0.90
CA HIS A 91 2.06 4.48 0.40
C HIS A 91 3.27 4.62 1.32
N GLN A 92 4.46 4.59 0.75
CA GLN A 92 5.71 4.82 1.46
C GLN A 92 6.79 5.24 0.47
N GLY A 93 7.70 6.09 0.94
CA GLY A 93 8.75 6.63 0.10
C GLY A 93 8.13 7.44 -1.04
N ASP A 94 8.36 6.97 -2.26
CA ASP A 94 8.06 7.73 -3.47
C ASP A 94 6.79 7.26 -4.20
N TYR A 95 6.08 6.25 -3.66
CA TYR A 95 4.93 5.65 -4.33
C TYR A 95 3.71 5.50 -3.43
N ALA A 96 2.54 5.62 -4.06
CA ALA A 96 1.29 5.08 -3.58
C ALA A 96 0.85 3.94 -4.51
N VAL A 97 0.46 2.81 -3.93
CA VAL A 97 0.07 1.57 -4.61
C VAL A 97 -1.31 1.13 -4.14
N LEU A 98 -2.05 0.50 -5.05
CA LEU A 98 -3.38 -0.05 -4.78
C LEU A 98 -3.45 -1.45 -5.39
N ALA A 99 -4.08 -2.38 -4.67
CA ALA A 99 -4.51 -3.67 -5.18
C ALA A 99 -6.01 -3.84 -4.90
N ALA A 100 -6.70 -4.57 -5.78
CA ALA A 100 -8.13 -4.80 -5.69
C ALA A 100 -8.47 -6.17 -6.27
N GLU A 101 -9.45 -6.82 -5.66
CA GLU A 101 -9.90 -8.15 -6.01
C GLU A 101 -11.41 -8.25 -5.88
N PRO A 102 -12.11 -8.91 -6.82
CA PRO A 102 -13.56 -9.00 -6.81
C PRO A 102 -14.09 -10.00 -5.78
N GLU A 103 -13.34 -11.06 -5.47
CA GLU A 103 -13.85 -12.21 -4.71
C GLU A 103 -12.94 -12.64 -3.55
N ILE A 104 -11.63 -12.46 -3.68
CA ILE A 104 -10.65 -12.86 -2.66
C ILE A 104 -10.21 -11.65 -1.84
N GLN A 105 -9.86 -11.89 -0.58
CA GLN A 105 -9.37 -10.84 0.32
C GLN A 105 -7.99 -10.34 -0.12
N VAL A 106 -7.85 -9.02 -0.25
CA VAL A 106 -6.59 -8.37 -0.63
C VAL A 106 -6.06 -7.45 0.45
N GLY A 107 -4.75 -7.51 0.66
CA GLY A 107 -3.96 -6.52 1.38
C GLY A 107 -2.72 -6.18 0.58
N ILE A 108 -2.29 -4.92 0.61
CA ILE A 108 -1.07 -4.49 -0.07
C ILE A 108 -0.23 -3.68 0.89
N ASP A 109 1.07 -3.86 0.83
CA ASP A 109 2.00 -2.95 1.48
C ASP A 109 3.20 -2.61 0.61
N ILE A 110 3.77 -1.41 0.82
CA ILE A 110 4.97 -0.95 0.14
C ILE A 110 5.95 -0.43 1.17
N MET A 111 7.20 -0.86 1.07
CA MET A 111 8.29 -0.45 1.95
C MET A 111 9.45 0.08 1.11
N LYS A 112 10.01 1.22 1.53
CA LYS A 112 11.26 1.76 0.98
C LYS A 112 12.43 1.37 1.88
N THR A 113 13.43 0.70 1.30
CA THR A 113 14.72 0.47 1.93
C THR A 113 15.46 1.79 2.08
N ASP A 114 15.51 2.32 3.30
CA ASP A 114 16.21 3.55 3.66
C ASP A 114 17.00 3.34 4.95
N LEU A 115 18.14 4.03 5.09
CA LEU A 115 18.93 3.97 6.31
C LEU A 115 18.10 4.43 7.52
N PRO A 116 18.20 3.72 8.67
CA PRO A 116 17.39 4.03 9.84
C PRO A 116 17.91 5.29 10.55
N GLY A 117 17.51 6.47 10.07
CA GLY A 117 17.69 7.77 10.72
C GLY A 117 19.05 7.98 11.40
N SER A 118 19.02 8.26 12.70
CA SER A 118 20.21 8.48 13.55
C SER A 118 20.80 7.19 14.16
N SER A 119 20.38 6.01 13.69
CA SER A 119 20.81 4.71 14.23
C SER A 119 21.61 3.89 13.21
N SER A 120 22.49 3.03 13.69
CA SER A 120 23.13 2.01 12.85
C SER A 120 22.15 0.87 12.53
N ILE A 121 22.40 0.15 11.43
CA ILE A 121 21.59 -1.01 11.02
C ILE A 121 21.52 -2.08 12.14
N PRO A 122 22.64 -2.45 12.82
CA PRO A 122 22.57 -3.39 13.94
C PRO A 122 21.70 -2.92 15.10
N ASN A 123 21.72 -1.63 15.44
CA ASN A 123 20.88 -1.09 16.51
C ASN A 123 19.41 -1.08 16.12
N PHE A 124 19.11 -0.73 14.87
CA PHE A 124 17.76 -0.84 14.31
C PHE A 124 17.23 -2.28 14.38
N PHE A 125 18.02 -3.27 13.99
CA PHE A 125 17.64 -4.69 14.11
C PHE A 125 17.44 -5.13 15.56
N HIS A 126 18.23 -4.62 16.50
CA HIS A 126 18.01 -4.91 17.92
C HIS A 126 16.63 -4.44 18.40
N ILE A 127 16.23 -3.22 18.01
CA ILE A 127 14.91 -2.66 18.34
C ILE A 127 13.79 -3.47 17.67
N MET A 128 13.99 -3.87 16.41
CA MET A 128 13.00 -4.61 15.62
C MET A 128 12.98 -6.12 15.89
N LYS A 129 13.86 -6.65 16.76
CA LYS A 129 14.03 -8.09 16.98
C LYS A 129 12.72 -8.82 17.24
N ARG A 130 11.81 -8.21 18.01
CA ARG A 130 10.51 -8.81 18.40
C ARG A 130 9.45 -8.80 17.29
N GLN A 131 9.75 -8.26 16.11
CA GLN A 131 8.77 -8.18 15.02
C GLN A 131 8.90 -9.33 14.01
N LEU A 132 10.04 -10.01 13.97
CA LEU A 132 10.33 -11.12 13.04
C LEU A 132 10.78 -12.36 13.81
N THR A 133 10.48 -13.55 13.29
CA THR A 133 10.86 -14.83 13.90
C THR A 133 12.36 -15.11 13.77
N GLU A 134 12.86 -16.12 14.49
CA GLU A 134 14.28 -16.52 14.40
C GLU A 134 14.65 -16.96 12.98
N THR A 135 13.80 -17.74 12.31
CA THR A 135 13.99 -18.19 10.93
C THR A 135 14.10 -17.02 9.96
N GLU A 136 13.22 -16.01 10.09
CA GLU A 136 13.27 -14.79 9.26
C GLU A 136 14.57 -14.00 9.52
N TRP A 137 14.99 -13.89 10.78
CA TRP A 137 16.25 -13.24 11.12
C TRP A 137 17.48 -13.97 10.60
N ASP A 138 17.46 -15.29 10.54
CA ASP A 138 18.55 -16.10 9.99
C ASP A 138 18.69 -15.85 8.48
N VAL A 139 17.57 -15.80 7.75
CA VAL A 139 17.56 -15.41 6.33
C VAL A 139 18.09 -14.00 6.15
N ILE A 140 17.60 -13.03 6.94
CA ILE A 140 18.07 -11.64 6.88
C ILE A 140 19.58 -11.57 7.09
N LYS A 141 20.10 -12.19 8.16
CA LYS A 141 21.54 -12.14 8.51
C LYS A 141 22.43 -12.92 7.55
N SER A 142 21.88 -13.87 6.79
CA SER A 142 22.62 -14.58 5.74
C SER A 142 22.98 -13.70 4.53
N MET A 143 22.36 -12.51 4.41
CA MET A 143 22.67 -11.58 3.33
C MET A 143 24.10 -11.02 3.44
N SER A 144 24.73 -10.82 2.28
CA SER A 144 26.17 -10.58 2.17
C SER A 144 26.70 -9.27 2.78
N ASN A 145 25.85 -8.28 3.03
CA ASN A 145 26.22 -7.00 3.65
C ASN A 145 25.03 -6.35 4.35
N GLU A 146 25.28 -5.40 5.25
CA GLU A 146 24.24 -4.74 6.06
C GLU A 146 23.13 -4.10 5.22
N TRP A 147 23.45 -3.52 4.05
CA TRP A 147 22.44 -2.94 3.17
C TRP A 147 21.48 -4.02 2.63
N ARG A 148 22.00 -5.15 2.18
CA ARG A 148 21.17 -6.29 1.72
C ARG A 148 20.40 -6.94 2.86
N GLN A 149 20.96 -6.94 4.09
CA GLN A 149 20.21 -7.38 5.28
C GLN A 149 19.03 -6.43 5.54
N LEU A 150 19.26 -5.11 5.45
CA LEU A 150 18.21 -4.10 5.63
C LEU A 150 17.15 -4.20 4.55
N ASP A 151 17.57 -4.42 3.30
CA ASP A 151 16.67 -4.63 2.16
C ASP A 151 15.77 -5.87 2.36
N MET A 152 16.36 -6.99 2.79
CA MET A 152 15.61 -8.20 3.13
C MET A 152 14.66 -7.98 4.33
N PHE A 153 15.07 -7.20 5.33
CA PHE A 153 14.20 -6.83 6.44
C PHE A 153 12.94 -6.09 5.94
N TYR A 154 13.10 -5.09 5.07
CA TYR A 154 11.96 -4.33 4.54
C TYR A 154 11.04 -5.17 3.65
N ARG A 155 11.59 -6.16 2.94
CA ARG A 155 10.79 -7.17 2.22
C ARG A 155 9.91 -7.99 3.17
N HIS A 156 10.50 -8.58 4.22
CA HIS A 156 9.72 -9.30 5.25
C HIS A 156 8.68 -8.41 5.92
N TRP A 157 9.03 -7.14 6.16
CA TRP A 157 8.10 -6.18 6.75
C TRP A 157 6.91 -5.91 5.84
N ALA A 158 7.13 -5.67 4.55
CA ALA A 158 6.06 -5.48 3.57
C ALA A 158 5.13 -6.71 3.50
N LEU A 159 5.69 -7.93 3.52
CA LEU A 159 4.91 -9.18 3.55
C LEU A 159 3.99 -9.24 4.78
N LYS A 160 4.52 -9.04 5.98
CA LYS A 160 3.72 -9.04 7.22
C LYS A 160 2.63 -7.98 7.21
N GLU A 161 2.96 -6.74 6.83
CA GLU A 161 1.98 -5.65 6.78
C GLU A 161 0.91 -5.91 5.71
N SER A 162 1.26 -6.47 4.55
CA SER A 162 0.29 -6.83 3.51
C SER A 162 -0.75 -7.82 4.04
N PHE A 163 -0.32 -8.85 4.76
CA PHE A 163 -1.21 -9.82 5.41
C PHE A 163 -2.09 -9.16 6.48
N LEU A 164 -1.50 -8.38 7.40
CA LEU A 164 -2.26 -7.69 8.46
C LEU A 164 -3.32 -6.74 7.90
N LYS A 165 -3.00 -6.05 6.80
CA LYS A 165 -3.92 -5.16 6.09
C LYS A 165 -5.01 -5.90 5.34
N ALA A 166 -4.72 -7.11 4.86
CA ALA A 166 -5.72 -8.01 4.28
C ALA A 166 -6.78 -8.35 5.35
N ILE A 167 -6.36 -8.96 6.47
CA ILE A 167 -7.24 -9.40 7.57
C ILE A 167 -7.84 -8.25 8.41
N GLY A 168 -7.29 -7.03 8.29
CA GLY A 168 -7.88 -5.83 8.90
C GLY A 168 -7.77 -5.77 10.43
N VAL A 169 -6.81 -6.48 11.03
CA VAL A 169 -6.66 -6.54 12.49
C VAL A 169 -6.02 -5.28 13.11
N GLY A 170 -5.34 -4.46 12.31
CA GLY A 170 -4.71 -3.21 12.77
C GLY A 170 -3.51 -3.43 13.70
N ILE A 171 -3.15 -2.39 14.46
CA ILE A 171 -2.00 -2.39 15.37
C ILE A 171 -2.34 -3.26 16.60
N GLY A 172 -1.46 -4.22 16.93
CA GLY A 172 -1.60 -5.08 18.11
C GLY A 172 -1.62 -6.58 17.82
N PHE A 173 -1.57 -6.98 16.54
CA PHE A 173 -1.31 -8.38 16.20
C PHE A 173 0.12 -8.76 16.57
N ASN A 174 0.31 -9.93 17.19
CA ASN A 174 1.64 -10.41 17.53
C ASN A 174 2.35 -10.91 16.27
N LEU A 175 3.26 -10.10 15.72
CA LEU A 175 4.01 -10.41 14.49
C LEU A 175 4.90 -11.65 14.59
N GLN A 176 5.22 -12.13 15.80
CA GLN A 176 5.96 -13.41 16.00
C GLN A 176 5.13 -14.64 15.63
N ARG A 177 3.81 -14.52 15.51
CA ARG A 177 2.95 -15.62 15.07
C ARG A 177 3.04 -15.89 13.58
N ILE A 178 3.48 -14.88 12.81
CA ILE A 178 3.58 -14.95 11.36
C ILE A 178 5.04 -15.23 11.03
N GLU A 179 5.31 -16.21 10.17
CA GLU A 179 6.64 -16.46 9.63
C GLU A 179 6.55 -16.52 8.10
N PHE A 180 7.41 -15.77 7.41
CA PHE A 180 7.52 -15.85 5.96
C PHE A 180 8.77 -16.62 5.54
N ASN A 181 8.59 -17.59 4.65
CA ASN A 181 9.66 -18.32 3.99
C ASN A 181 9.81 -17.74 2.59
N VAL A 182 10.66 -16.71 2.48
CA VAL A 182 10.81 -15.94 1.25
C VAL A 182 11.50 -16.73 0.13
N SER A 183 10.93 -16.67 -1.07
CA SER A 183 11.50 -17.29 -2.26
C SER A 183 11.07 -16.53 -3.53
N PRO A 184 11.98 -16.28 -4.49
CA PRO A 184 13.43 -16.47 -4.40
C PRO A 184 14.07 -15.45 -3.45
N LEU A 185 15.33 -15.64 -3.04
CA LEU A 185 16.02 -14.68 -2.15
C LEU A 185 16.31 -13.34 -2.83
N GLN A 186 16.44 -13.31 -4.15
CA GLN A 186 16.69 -12.09 -4.93
C GLN A 186 15.56 -11.85 -5.92
N LEU A 187 14.94 -10.67 -5.84
CA LEU A 187 13.92 -10.22 -6.76
C LEU A 187 14.53 -9.31 -7.83
N GLU A 188 14.14 -9.53 -9.08
CA GLU A 188 14.41 -8.60 -10.18
C GLU A 188 13.37 -7.47 -10.21
N ILE A 189 13.81 -6.29 -10.63
CA ILE A 189 12.93 -5.11 -10.74
C ILE A 189 11.85 -5.35 -11.79
N GLY A 190 10.60 -5.00 -11.46
CA GLY A 190 9.44 -5.07 -12.35
C GLY A 190 8.91 -6.49 -12.60
N LYS A 191 9.52 -7.53 -12.01
CA LYS A 191 8.99 -8.89 -12.04
C LYS A 191 8.13 -9.17 -10.81
N VAL A 192 7.15 -10.04 -11.00
CA VAL A 192 6.24 -10.52 -9.96
C VAL A 192 6.66 -11.94 -9.59
N TYR A 193 6.75 -12.19 -8.29
CA TYR A 193 7.08 -13.49 -7.71
C TYR A 193 5.97 -13.92 -6.77
N ASN A 194 5.68 -15.22 -6.70
CA ASN A 194 4.58 -15.76 -5.89
C ASN A 194 4.94 -17.06 -5.13
N GLU A 195 6.24 -17.33 -5.01
CA GLU A 195 6.77 -18.55 -4.41
C GLU A 195 6.87 -18.47 -2.88
N THR A 196 6.90 -17.27 -2.31
CA THR A 196 6.95 -17.04 -0.87
C THR A 196 5.75 -17.67 -0.15
N LYS A 197 6.03 -18.35 0.97
CA LYS A 197 5.02 -19.02 1.79
C LYS A 197 4.95 -18.42 3.18
N MET A 198 3.77 -18.46 3.77
CA MET A 198 3.52 -17.99 5.13
C MET A 198 3.18 -19.17 6.04
N LEU A 199 3.67 -19.11 7.26
CA LEU A 199 3.22 -19.93 8.36
C LEU A 199 2.54 -19.02 9.40
N LEU A 200 1.45 -19.51 9.99
CA LEU A 200 0.78 -18.90 11.12
C LEU A 200 0.82 -19.88 12.29
N ASP A 201 1.39 -19.46 13.42
CA ASP A 201 1.62 -20.30 14.60
C ASP A 201 2.35 -21.63 14.30
N GLY A 202 3.22 -21.62 13.28
CA GLY A 202 3.99 -22.78 12.84
C GLY A 202 3.29 -23.70 11.84
N GLU A 203 2.04 -23.41 11.48
CA GLU A 203 1.29 -24.15 10.46
C GLU A 203 1.30 -23.40 9.13
N LYS A 204 1.47 -24.14 8.01
CA LYS A 204 1.51 -23.53 6.69
C LYS A 204 0.11 -23.09 6.25
N GLU A 205 0.02 -21.83 5.84
CA GLU A 205 -1.22 -21.21 5.38
C GLU A 205 -1.35 -21.37 3.85
N GLU A 206 -1.96 -22.49 3.40
CA GLU A 206 -2.13 -22.80 1.97
C GLU A 206 -3.18 -21.92 1.28
N GLU A 207 -4.05 -21.29 2.05
CA GLU A 207 -5.13 -20.43 1.56
C GLU A 207 -4.68 -18.98 1.30
N TRP A 208 -3.41 -18.67 1.59
CA TRP A 208 -2.80 -17.38 1.34
C TRP A 208 -1.71 -17.48 0.27
N THR A 209 -1.80 -16.60 -0.71
CA THR A 209 -0.77 -16.37 -1.73
C THR A 209 -0.22 -14.95 -1.58
N PHE A 210 1.06 -14.78 -1.88
CA PHE A 210 1.75 -13.51 -1.75
C PHE A 210 2.44 -13.15 -3.06
N GLU A 211 2.06 -12.03 -3.64
CA GLU A 211 2.74 -11.49 -4.83
C GLU A 211 3.74 -10.43 -4.40
N GLU A 212 4.99 -10.63 -4.77
CA GLU A 212 6.09 -9.74 -4.44
C GLU A 212 6.61 -9.06 -5.70
N THR A 213 6.74 -7.73 -5.64
CA THR A 213 7.30 -6.94 -6.73
C THR A 213 8.30 -5.94 -6.18
N ARG A 214 9.46 -5.87 -6.80
CA ARG A 214 10.41 -4.78 -6.59
C ARG A 214 10.18 -3.71 -7.66
N LEU A 215 9.65 -2.55 -7.28
CA LEU A 215 9.31 -1.49 -8.25
C LEU A 215 10.55 -0.77 -8.80
N ASP A 216 11.57 -0.62 -7.96
CA ASP A 216 12.87 -0.04 -8.29
C ASP A 216 13.94 -0.56 -7.30
N ASP A 217 15.12 0.04 -7.28
CA ASP A 217 16.20 -0.38 -6.39
C ASP A 217 15.89 -0.28 -4.88
N HIS A 218 14.81 0.38 -4.47
CA HIS A 218 14.55 0.68 -3.07
C HIS A 218 13.15 0.29 -2.60
N HIS A 219 12.19 0.04 -3.49
CA HIS A 219 10.79 -0.19 -3.11
C HIS A 219 10.38 -1.66 -3.29
N HIS A 220 9.99 -2.28 -2.18
CA HIS A 220 9.36 -3.60 -2.13
C HIS A 220 7.86 -3.44 -1.99
N VAL A 221 7.10 -4.15 -2.82
CA VAL A 221 5.64 -4.25 -2.71
C VAL A 221 5.28 -5.71 -2.47
N ALA A 222 4.41 -5.94 -1.48
CA ALA A 222 3.81 -7.22 -1.21
C ALA A 222 2.29 -7.11 -1.30
N VAL A 223 1.66 -8.03 -2.03
CA VAL A 223 0.21 -8.19 -2.10
C VAL A 223 -0.15 -9.53 -1.48
N ALA A 224 -0.92 -9.52 -0.40
CA ALA A 224 -1.48 -10.71 0.24
C ALA A 224 -2.87 -10.99 -0.34
N LEU A 225 -3.08 -12.21 -0.81
CA LEU A 225 -4.30 -12.71 -1.43
C LEU A 225 -4.78 -13.93 -0.65
N GLY A 226 -6.01 -13.88 -0.11
CA GLY A 226 -6.55 -14.97 0.71
C GLY A 226 -8.03 -15.24 0.47
N LYS A 227 -8.51 -16.44 0.80
CA LYS A 227 -9.95 -16.73 0.77
C LYS A 227 -10.71 -15.86 1.78
N GLN A 228 -11.90 -15.38 1.39
CA GLN A 228 -12.81 -14.73 2.33
C GLN A 228 -13.40 -15.78 3.29
N GLU A 229 -13.23 -15.59 4.60
CA GLU A 229 -13.97 -16.37 5.59
C GLU A 229 -15.48 -16.05 5.49
N GLY A 230 -16.32 -17.07 5.24
CA GLY A 230 -17.78 -16.96 5.35
C GLY A 230 -18.59 -17.06 4.04
N PHE A 231 -17.97 -17.20 2.87
CA PHE A 231 -18.68 -17.50 1.62
C PHE A 231 -18.52 -18.99 1.25
N ALA A 232 -19.64 -19.72 1.25
CA ALA A 232 -19.68 -21.12 0.82
C ALA A 232 -19.31 -21.24 -0.67
N GLN A 233 -18.47 -22.24 -0.98
CA GLN A 233 -18.12 -22.66 -2.33
C GLN A 233 -19.37 -22.70 -3.22
N LYS A 234 -19.41 -21.81 -4.21
CA LYS A 234 -19.95 -22.24 -5.51
C LYS A 234 -18.74 -22.71 -6.29
N ASP A 235 -18.67 -24.02 -6.50
CA ASP A 235 -17.76 -24.64 -7.46
C ASP A 235 -17.83 -23.84 -8.76
N PHE A 236 -16.76 -23.15 -9.12
CA PHE A 236 -16.67 -22.60 -10.46
C PHE A 236 -15.28 -22.75 -11.04
N ASP A 237 -15.32 -23.29 -12.25
CA ASP A 237 -14.23 -23.51 -13.17
C ASP A 237 -13.36 -22.27 -13.27
N ALA A 238 -12.05 -22.51 -13.20
CA ALA A 238 -10.99 -21.60 -13.58
C ALA A 238 -11.10 -21.24 -15.08
N HIS A 239 -12.10 -20.46 -15.45
CA HIS A 239 -12.26 -19.89 -16.78
C HIS A 239 -11.89 -18.41 -16.73
N SER A 240 -10.57 -18.20 -16.83
CA SER A 240 -9.97 -17.25 -17.78
C SER A 240 -10.59 -15.85 -17.81
N MET A 241 -10.37 -15.09 -16.74
CA MET A 241 -10.00 -13.68 -16.91
C MET A 241 -8.50 -13.69 -17.19
N LYS A 242 -8.11 -13.17 -18.35
CA LYS A 242 -6.76 -13.27 -18.93
C LYS A 242 -5.68 -13.03 -17.86
N ALA A 243 -4.79 -14.01 -17.71
CA ALA A 243 -3.51 -13.94 -17.00
C ALA A 243 -2.51 -12.97 -17.67
N ASN A 244 -2.99 -11.80 -18.08
CA ASN A 244 -2.17 -10.78 -18.73
C ASN A 244 -2.00 -9.61 -17.77
N GLN A 245 -0.83 -9.67 -17.13
CA GLN A 245 -0.12 -8.59 -16.46
C GLN A 245 -0.45 -8.41 -14.97
N LEU A 246 0.06 -9.34 -14.15
CA LEU A 246 0.21 -9.21 -12.68
C LEU A 246 1.13 -8.03 -12.27
N GLN A 247 1.73 -7.32 -13.22
CA GLN A 247 2.66 -6.23 -12.94
C GLN A 247 1.90 -4.94 -12.61
N PHE A 248 2.43 -4.18 -11.66
CA PHE A 248 1.91 -2.85 -11.37
C PHE A 248 1.92 -1.94 -12.60
N THR A 249 0.76 -1.36 -12.88
CA THR A 249 0.65 -0.29 -13.89
C THR A 249 0.97 1.05 -13.23
N LEU A 250 1.94 1.78 -13.80
CA LEU A 250 2.25 3.14 -13.38
C LEU A 250 1.28 4.12 -14.03
N LEU A 251 0.60 4.91 -13.21
CA LEU A 251 -0.34 5.95 -13.65
C LEU A 251 0.33 7.33 -13.60
N THR A 252 0.05 8.17 -14.61
CA THR A 252 0.30 9.61 -14.55
C THR A 252 -0.81 10.33 -13.78
N PHE A 253 -0.68 11.65 -13.59
CA PHE A 253 -1.74 12.44 -12.96
C PHE A 253 -2.99 12.48 -13.84
N GLU A 254 -2.82 12.60 -15.15
CA GLU A 254 -3.90 12.58 -16.14
C GLU A 254 -4.68 11.28 -16.08
N ASP A 255 -3.98 10.13 -16.03
CA ASP A 255 -4.63 8.82 -15.88
C ASP A 255 -5.44 8.73 -14.57
N LEU A 256 -4.86 9.27 -13.49
CA LEU A 256 -5.44 9.23 -12.15
C LEU A 256 -6.75 9.99 -12.04
N VAL A 257 -6.90 11.09 -12.81
CA VAL A 257 -8.08 11.97 -12.75
C VAL A 257 -8.96 11.90 -14.00
N ALA A 258 -8.69 10.98 -14.93
CA ALA A 258 -9.38 10.90 -16.22
C ALA A 258 -10.91 10.81 -16.09
N SER A 259 -11.39 10.04 -15.11
CA SER A 259 -12.82 9.84 -14.81
C SER A 259 -13.35 10.77 -13.70
N GLY A 260 -12.53 11.76 -13.29
CA GLY A 260 -12.79 12.62 -12.14
C GLY A 260 -13.94 13.59 -12.34
N ILE A 261 -14.93 13.54 -11.45
CA ILE A 261 -16.01 14.54 -11.37
C ILE A 261 -15.88 15.29 -10.03
N PRO A 262 -15.71 16.64 -10.04
CA PRO A 262 -15.63 17.44 -8.81
C PRO A 262 -16.81 17.20 -7.87
N VAL A 263 -16.53 16.90 -6.60
CA VAL A 263 -17.53 16.72 -5.52
C VAL A 263 -17.54 17.88 -4.52
N THR A 264 -16.54 18.75 -4.58
CA THR A 264 -16.49 19.98 -3.79
C THR A 264 -16.14 21.19 -4.66
N PRO A 265 -16.56 22.41 -4.26
CA PRO A 265 -16.12 23.64 -4.91
C PRO A 265 -14.59 23.82 -4.82
N GLU A 266 -14.03 24.63 -5.72
CA GLU A 266 -12.63 25.00 -5.65
C GLU A 266 -12.34 25.80 -4.39
N ASP A 267 -11.21 25.54 -3.76
CA ASP A 267 -10.81 26.16 -2.50
C ASP A 267 -9.37 26.65 -2.63
N TYR A 268 -9.23 27.93 -2.95
CA TYR A 268 -7.93 28.54 -3.21
C TYR A 268 -6.99 28.50 -1.99
N ALA A 269 -7.55 28.55 -0.77
CA ALA A 269 -6.75 28.48 0.46
C ALA A 269 -6.07 27.11 0.63
N TYR A 270 -6.60 26.06 0.00
CA TYR A 270 -6.03 24.73 0.01
C TYR A 270 -4.65 24.65 -0.70
N TRP A 271 -4.45 25.47 -1.74
CA TRP A 271 -3.15 25.58 -2.41
C TRP A 271 -2.12 26.30 -1.55
N ASP A 272 -2.52 27.40 -0.91
CA ASP A 272 -1.62 28.19 -0.06
C ASP A 272 -1.20 27.36 1.17
N ASN A 273 -2.15 26.61 1.74
CA ASN A 273 -1.87 25.65 2.80
C ASN A 273 -0.84 24.60 2.35
N PHE A 274 -0.99 24.01 1.16
CA PHE A 274 -0.02 23.04 0.63
C PHE A 274 1.36 23.65 0.39
N CYS A 275 1.44 24.84 -0.22
CA CYS A 275 2.69 25.54 -0.46
C CYS A 275 3.44 25.90 0.83
N SER A 276 2.72 26.09 1.94
CA SER A 276 3.34 26.38 3.24
C SER A 276 4.08 25.18 3.86
N LYS A 277 3.80 23.96 3.38
CA LYS A 277 4.35 22.71 3.95
C LYS A 277 5.75 22.45 3.42
N GLN A 278 6.62 21.93 4.30
CA GLN A 278 7.91 21.39 3.90
C GLN A 278 7.75 19.98 3.31
N GLU A 279 8.65 19.56 2.43
CA GLU A 279 8.56 18.23 1.80
C GLU A 279 8.75 17.10 2.82
N GLY A 280 9.54 17.32 3.86
CA GLY A 280 9.79 16.37 4.94
C GLY A 280 10.64 17.02 6.04
N PRO A 281 10.96 16.30 7.12
CA PRO A 281 11.84 16.81 8.17
C PRO A 281 13.24 17.11 7.60
N VAL A 282 13.82 18.24 7.99
CA VAL A 282 15.21 18.59 7.66
C VAL A 282 16.12 17.56 8.33
N LYS A 283 16.81 16.72 7.54
CA LYS A 283 17.85 15.83 8.07
C LYS A 283 18.93 16.70 8.69
N GLN A 284 19.13 16.62 10.01
CA GLN A 284 20.31 17.23 10.63
C GLN A 284 21.53 16.56 10.01
N SER A 285 22.26 17.30 9.17
CA SER A 285 23.55 16.86 8.66
C SER A 285 24.44 16.63 9.87
N SER A 286 24.85 15.38 10.10
CA SER A 286 25.92 15.04 11.03
C SER A 286 27.15 15.86 10.64
N HIS A 287 27.52 16.85 11.47
CA HIS A 287 28.84 17.48 11.35
C HIS A 287 29.90 16.40 11.59
N PRO A 288 30.91 16.28 10.72
CA PRO A 288 32.05 15.42 11.01
C PRO A 288 32.81 16.04 12.19
N ARG A 289 32.99 15.27 13.25
CA ARG A 289 34.09 15.47 14.20
C ARG A 289 35.09 14.35 14.00
#